data_AF-A0A1J3HTB2-F1
#
_entry.id   AF-A0A1J3HTB2-F1
#
_cell.length_a   1.000
_cell.length_b   1.000
_cell.length_c   1.000
_cell.angle_alpha   90.00
_cell.angle_beta   90.00
_cell.angle_gamma   90.00
#
_symmetry.space_group_name_H-M   'P 1'
#
loop_
_entity.id
_entity.type
_entity.pdbx_description
1 polymer ?
#
loop_
_entity_poly.entity_id
_entity_poly.type
_entity_poly.pdbx_seq_one_letter_code
_entity_poly.pdbx_strand_id
1 'polypeptide(L)'
;GIVEFAYQQTKNFERLSFLYLITGNLDKLSKLMKIAEVKNNVMGQFHNALFLGDVKERVKILENAGHLPLAYITASVHGLNDIAERLATELGDNVPSLPEGKTPSLLIPPSPIMCGGDWPLLRVMKGIFEGGLEGANRGGDVDEEEDAEGEWGEELVMVDVDGMENKDINDIWEEAEKGEEENDDEGGWGVLDDLELPPEVDTPKASANARSSAFVTPNQGMPVSQIWIQKSSLAAEQAAAGSFETAMRLLHRQL
;
A
#
# COMPACT_ATOMS: atom_id res chain seq x y z
N GLY A 1 -5.37 -7.97 0.45
CA GLY A 1 -5.64 -6.75 -0.35
C GLY A 1 -4.96 -6.89 -1.69
N ILE A 2 -5.70 -6.82 -2.80
CA ILE A 2 -5.21 -7.25 -4.13
C ILE A 2 -3.92 -6.56 -4.58
N VAL A 3 -3.71 -5.30 -4.19
CA VAL A 3 -2.50 -4.54 -4.51
C VAL A 3 -1.26 -5.09 -3.77
N GLU A 4 -1.43 -5.46 -2.50
CA GLU A 4 -0.35 -6.08 -1.72
C GLU A 4 0.05 -7.43 -2.33
N PHE A 5 -0.95 -8.26 -2.65
CA PHE A 5 -0.74 -9.55 -3.31
C PHE A 5 0.04 -9.40 -4.63
N ALA A 6 -0.40 -8.48 -5.50
CA ALA A 6 0.27 -8.25 -6.78
C ALA A 6 1.74 -7.79 -6.60
N TYR A 7 2.04 -6.95 -5.62
CA TYR A 7 3.41 -6.54 -5.33
C TYR A 7 4.27 -7.65 -4.71
N GLN A 8 3.69 -8.53 -3.91
CA GLN A 8 4.39 -9.71 -3.40
C GLN A 8 4.73 -10.68 -4.56
N GLN A 9 3.76 -10.97 -5.43
CA GLN A 9 3.96 -11.88 -6.57
C GLN A 9 5.00 -11.35 -7.57
N THR A 10 4.96 -10.04 -7.85
CA THR A 10 5.93 -9.39 -8.74
C THR A 10 7.27 -9.08 -8.07
N LYS A 11 7.46 -9.46 -6.79
CA LYS A 11 8.63 -9.14 -5.96
C LYS A 11 8.99 -7.63 -5.96
N ASN A 12 7.99 -6.75 -6.10
CA ASN A 12 8.20 -5.30 -6.14
C ASN A 12 8.20 -4.70 -4.73
N PHE A 13 9.33 -4.81 -4.04
CA PHE A 13 9.46 -4.40 -2.64
C PHE A 13 9.42 -2.87 -2.42
N GLU A 14 9.78 -2.06 -3.41
CA GLU A 14 9.71 -0.59 -3.28
C GLU A 14 8.26 -0.08 -3.26
N ARG A 15 7.41 -0.61 -4.14
CA ARG A 15 5.99 -0.27 -4.12
C ARG A 15 5.30 -0.85 -2.88
N LEU A 16 5.75 -2.03 -2.44
CA LEU A 16 5.27 -2.65 -1.21
C LEU A 16 5.63 -1.83 0.04
N SER A 17 6.85 -1.29 0.13
CA SER A 17 7.24 -0.44 1.25
C SER A 17 6.44 0.86 1.29
N PHE A 18 6.20 1.47 0.13
CA PHE A 18 5.34 2.64 0.02
C PHE A 18 3.89 2.32 0.41
N LEU A 19 3.35 1.17 -0.01
CA LEU A 19 2.02 0.72 0.38
C LEU A 19 1.90 0.56 1.91
N TYR A 20 2.90 -0.03 2.56
CA TYR A 20 2.92 -0.17 4.03
C TYR A 20 3.06 1.17 4.76
N LEU A 21 3.78 2.13 4.17
CA LEU A 21 3.84 3.49 4.69
C LEU A 21 2.46 4.17 4.67
N ILE A 22 1.78 4.17 3.52
CA ILE A 22 0.48 4.87 3.39
C ILE A 22 -0.65 4.17 4.17
N THR A 23 -0.58 2.84 4.28
CA THR A 23 -1.56 2.04 5.06
C THR A 23 -1.24 2.02 6.54
N GLY A 24 -0.04 2.46 6.93
CA GLY A 24 0.39 2.53 8.32
C GLY A 24 0.83 1.24 8.96
N ASN A 25 1.15 0.22 8.18
CA ASN A 25 1.65 -1.04 8.69
C ASN A 25 3.17 -1.01 8.91
N LEU A 26 3.59 -0.41 10.02
CA LEU A 26 5.00 -0.26 10.37
C LEU A 26 5.69 -1.60 10.69
N ASP A 27 4.94 -2.59 11.21
CA ASP A 27 5.48 -3.93 11.52
C ASP A 27 5.90 -4.66 10.25
N LYS A 28 5.05 -4.63 9.21
CA LYS A 28 5.38 -5.21 7.91
C LYS A 28 6.54 -4.47 7.24
N LEU A 29 6.57 -3.14 7.36
CA LEU A 29 7.67 -2.32 6.85
C LEU A 29 9.02 -2.65 7.52
N SER A 30 9.03 -2.89 8.83
CA SER A 30 10.23 -3.30 9.59
C SER A 30 10.77 -4.65 9.13
N LYS A 31 9.89 -5.62 8.87
CA LYS A 31 10.29 -6.92 8.29
C LYS A 31 10.82 -6.77 6.87
N LEU A 32 10.20 -5.89 6.07
CA LEU A 32 10.64 -5.61 4.71
C LEU A 32 12.04 -4.95 4.66
N MET A 33 12.38 -4.10 5.64
CA MET A 33 13.72 -3.54 5.78
C MET A 33 14.79 -4.62 5.92
N LYS A 34 14.52 -5.61 6.77
CA LYS A 34 15.45 -6.72 7.02
C LYS A 34 15.50 -7.72 5.86
N ILE A 35 14.38 -7.95 5.15
CA ILE A 35 14.39 -8.68 3.87
C ILE A 35 15.32 -7.98 2.86
N ALA A 36 15.28 -6.64 2.79
CA ALA A 36 16.19 -5.89 1.93
C ALA A 36 17.67 -6.02 2.36
N GLU A 37 17.95 -6.17 3.66
CA GLU A 37 19.29 -6.47 4.19
C GLU A 37 19.78 -7.85 3.70
N VAL A 38 18.95 -8.89 3.81
CA VAL A 38 19.30 -10.25 3.34
C VAL A 38 19.49 -10.31 1.82
N LYS A 39 18.64 -9.61 1.06
CA LYS A 39 18.75 -9.51 -0.41
C LYS A 39 19.85 -8.55 -0.88
N ASN A 40 20.66 -7.98 0.01
CA ASN A 40 21.70 -6.99 -0.28
C ASN A 40 21.21 -5.75 -1.06
N ASN A 41 19.94 -5.37 -0.92
CA ASN A 41 19.38 -4.17 -1.54
C ASN A 41 19.55 -2.95 -0.62
N VAL A 42 20.72 -2.32 -0.72
CA VAL A 42 21.11 -1.14 0.08
C VAL A 42 20.11 0.01 -0.05
N MET A 43 19.60 0.27 -1.26
CA MET A 43 18.67 1.37 -1.51
C MET A 43 17.30 1.11 -0.87
N GLY A 44 16.77 -0.11 -1.04
CA GLY A 44 15.52 -0.53 -0.42
C GLY A 44 15.60 -0.52 1.11
N GLN A 45 16.73 -0.96 1.67
CA GLN A 45 16.99 -0.91 3.11
C GLN A 45 16.99 0.55 3.61
N PHE A 46 17.66 1.47 2.89
CA PHE A 46 17.72 2.88 3.26
C PHE A 46 16.35 3.56 3.19
N HIS A 47 15.56 3.32 2.14
CA HIS A 47 14.18 3.83 2.02
C HIS A 47 13.29 3.33 3.16
N ASN A 48 13.37 2.05 3.50
CA ASN A 48 12.58 1.48 4.60
C ASN A 48 12.99 2.07 5.96
N ALA A 49 14.30 2.25 6.20
CA ALA A 49 14.81 2.93 7.39
C ALA A 49 14.38 4.40 7.46
N LEU A 50 14.31 5.10 6.32
CA LEU A 50 13.78 6.46 6.24
C LEU A 50 12.29 6.52 6.61
N PHE A 51 11.48 5.60 6.09
CA PHE A 51 10.05 5.53 6.37
C PHE A 51 9.76 5.17 7.84
N LEU A 52 10.59 4.32 8.46
CA LEU A 52 10.51 4.01 9.89
C LEU A 52 11.06 5.14 10.78
N GLY A 53 11.89 6.02 10.22
CA GLY A 53 12.61 7.03 10.98
C GLY A 53 13.79 6.48 11.78
N ASP A 54 14.29 5.29 11.46
CA ASP A 54 15.46 4.71 12.14
C ASP A 54 16.77 5.33 11.64
N VAL A 55 17.24 6.32 12.38
CA VAL A 55 18.49 7.02 12.06
C VAL A 55 19.71 6.13 12.26
N LYS A 56 19.70 5.19 13.22
CA LYS A 56 20.88 4.37 13.51
C LYS A 56 21.14 3.40 12.37
N GLU A 57 20.08 2.75 11.88
CA GLU A 57 20.19 1.89 10.69
C GLU A 57 20.59 2.71 9.46
N ARG A 58 20.05 3.92 9.26
CA ARG A 58 20.50 4.80 8.16
C ARG A 58 22.01 5.09 8.20
N VAL A 59 22.56 5.38 9.39
CA VAL A 59 24.00 5.64 9.54
C VAL A 59 24.81 4.36 9.26
N LYS A 60 24.36 3.20 9.78
CA LYS A 60 24.98 1.88 9.53
C LYS A 60 25.00 1.54 8.03
N ILE A 61 23.91 1.79 7.32
CA ILE A 61 23.80 1.53 5.87
C ILE A 61 24.76 2.42 5.09
N LEU A 62 24.84 3.71 5.44
CA LEU A 62 25.76 4.66 4.81
C LEU A 62 27.23 4.31 5.05
N GLU A 63 27.56 3.83 6.25
CA GLU A 63 28.87 3.32 6.61
C GLU A 63 29.22 2.07 5.80
N ASN A 64 28.33 1.08 5.75
CA ASN A 64 28.53 -0.15 4.97
C ASN A 64 28.65 0.11 3.46
N ALA A 65 27.97 1.14 2.94
CA ALA A 65 28.09 1.57 1.55
C ALA A 65 29.39 2.36 1.25
N GLY A 66 30.21 2.66 2.26
CA GLY A 66 31.45 3.43 2.13
C GLY A 66 31.26 4.95 2.08
N HIS A 67 30.06 5.46 2.31
CA HIS A 67 29.75 6.89 2.33
C HIS A 67 29.95 7.50 3.73
N LEU A 68 31.17 7.39 4.26
CA LEU A 68 31.55 7.88 5.60
C LEU A 68 31.24 9.36 5.85
N PRO A 69 31.49 10.31 4.91
CA PRO A 69 31.14 11.71 5.11
C PRO A 69 29.64 11.94 5.32
N LEU A 70 28.81 11.19 4.60
CA LEU A 70 27.35 11.30 4.72
C LEU A 70 26.83 10.63 5.99
N ALA A 71 27.45 9.51 6.40
CA ALA A 71 27.20 8.88 7.69
C ALA A 71 27.51 9.85 8.85
N TYR A 72 28.66 10.53 8.79
CA TYR A 72 29.06 11.54 9.80
C TYR A 72 28.09 12.72 9.87
N ILE A 73 27.70 13.28 8.72
CA ILE A 73 26.73 14.38 8.66
C ILE A 73 25.39 13.92 9.24
N THR A 74 24.94 12.71 8.91
CA THR A 74 23.68 12.17 9.43
C THR A 74 23.75 11.96 10.94
N ALA A 75 24.84 11.39 11.46
CA ALA A 75 25.03 11.17 12.89
C ALA A 75 25.10 12.47 13.68
N SER A 76 25.87 13.46 13.21
CA SER A 76 26.03 14.77 13.86
C SER A 76 24.73 15.59 13.85
N VAL A 77 24.00 15.63 12.74
CA VAL A 77 22.71 16.33 12.63
C VAL A 77 21.68 15.70 13.58
N HIS A 78 21.66 14.38 13.72
CA HIS A 78 20.69 13.69 14.57
C HIS A 78 21.13 13.48 16.03
N GLY A 79 22.28 14.02 16.45
CA GLY A 79 22.76 13.97 17.83
C GLY A 79 23.36 12.63 18.28
N LEU A 80 23.76 11.77 17.34
CA LEU A 80 24.46 10.51 17.60
C LEU A 80 25.97 10.77 17.77
N ASN A 81 26.33 11.46 18.86
CA ASN A 81 27.69 11.96 19.09
C ASN A 81 28.73 10.84 19.12
N ASP A 82 28.45 9.71 19.78
CA ASP A 82 29.39 8.59 19.90
C ASP A 82 29.79 8.03 18.51
N ILE A 83 28.81 7.89 17.62
CA ILE A 83 29.03 7.38 16.26
C ILE A 83 29.70 8.45 15.39
N ALA A 84 29.32 9.71 15.57
CA ALA A 84 29.93 10.83 14.85
C ALA A 84 31.42 10.99 15.22
N GLU A 85 31.80 10.85 16.48
CA GLU A 85 33.21 10.90 16.92
C GLU A 85 34.01 9.74 16.31
N ARG A 86 33.47 8.50 16.34
CA ARG A 86 34.12 7.35 15.68
C ARG A 86 34.35 7.61 14.19
N LEU A 87 33.31 8.04 13.48
CA LEU A 87 33.40 8.34 12.05
C LEU A 87 34.36 9.49 11.76
N ALA A 88 34.44 10.50 12.64
CA ALA A 88 35.42 11.57 12.51
C ALA A 88 36.87 11.07 12.65
N THR A 89 37.12 10.11 13.57
CA THR A 89 38.46 9.52 13.70
C THR A 89 38.87 8.69 12.47
N GLU A 90 37.91 7.99 11.84
CA GLU A 90 38.16 7.24 10.60
C GLU A 90 38.37 8.16 9.40
N LEU A 91 37.67 9.29 9.36
CA LEU A 91 37.70 10.24 8.24
C LEU A 91 38.90 11.21 8.32
N GLY A 92 39.45 11.44 9.53
CA GLY A 92 40.65 12.23 9.77
C GLY A 92 40.50 13.68 9.27
N ASP A 93 41.31 14.06 8.29
CA ASP A 93 41.31 15.42 7.71
C ASP A 93 40.16 15.65 6.72
N ASN A 94 39.41 14.62 6.32
CA ASN A 94 38.34 14.72 5.33
C ASN A 94 36.96 15.02 5.93
N VAL A 95 36.91 15.49 7.19
CA VAL A 95 35.64 15.76 7.89
C VAL A 95 34.93 16.95 7.26
N PRO A 96 33.68 16.78 6.76
CA PRO A 96 32.95 17.87 6.13
C PRO A 96 32.49 18.89 7.18
N SER A 97 32.57 20.17 6.84
CA SER A 97 32.00 21.25 7.65
C SER A 97 30.47 21.25 7.57
N LEU A 98 29.80 21.20 8.72
CA LEU A 98 28.35 21.27 8.81
C LEU A 98 27.87 22.73 8.74
N PRO A 99 26.75 23.03 8.05
CA PRO A 99 26.18 24.37 8.02
C PRO A 99 25.62 24.74 9.40
N GLU A 100 26.18 25.79 10.01
CA GLU A 100 25.74 26.31 11.30
C GLU A 100 24.33 26.94 11.20
N GLY A 101 23.50 26.72 12.22
CA GLY A 101 22.19 27.40 12.37
C GLY A 101 20.97 26.67 11.80
N LYS A 102 21.11 25.48 11.21
CA LYS A 102 19.96 24.64 10.82
C LYS A 102 19.53 23.74 11.98
N THR A 103 18.26 23.82 12.36
CA THR A 103 17.68 22.87 13.32
C THR A 103 17.52 21.52 12.63
N PRO A 104 18.04 20.43 13.19
CA PRO A 104 17.85 19.10 12.64
C PRO A 104 16.36 18.72 12.71
N SER A 105 15.77 18.39 11.55
CA SER A 105 14.40 17.88 11.48
C SER A 105 14.47 16.37 11.23
N LEU A 106 13.86 15.59 12.12
CA LEU A 106 13.62 14.17 11.86
C LEU A 106 12.54 14.09 10.77
N LEU A 107 12.89 13.50 9.63
CA LEU A 107 11.94 13.19 8.56
C LEU A 107 11.18 11.94 8.98
N ILE A 108 10.21 12.10 9.88
CA ILE A 108 9.31 11.02 10.30
C ILE A 108 7.96 11.30 9.65
N PRO A 109 7.43 10.36 8.84
CA PRO A 109 6.09 10.50 8.31
C PRO A 109 5.08 10.55 9.47
N PRO A 110 4.00 11.34 9.36
CA PRO A 110 2.99 11.43 10.41
C PRO A 110 2.40 10.05 10.71
N SER A 111 2.15 9.76 11.98
CA SER A 111 1.57 8.48 12.38
C SER A 111 0.18 8.31 11.74
N PRO A 112 -0.06 7.19 11.06
CA PRO A 112 -1.34 6.91 10.41
C PRO A 112 -2.45 6.80 11.45
N ILE A 113 -3.60 7.42 11.15
CA ILE A 113 -4.77 7.44 12.06
C ILE A 113 -5.53 6.11 12.00
N MET A 114 -5.55 5.47 10.83
CA MET A 114 -6.08 4.12 10.66
C MET A 114 -5.01 3.24 10.03
N CYS A 115 -4.68 2.13 10.69
CA CYS A 115 -3.74 1.16 10.18
C CYS A 115 -4.49 -0.02 9.55
N GLY A 116 -4.34 -0.18 8.24
CA GLY A 116 -4.85 -1.34 7.51
C GLY A 116 -6.37 -1.38 7.28
N GLY A 117 -6.75 -2.12 6.24
CA GLY A 117 -8.14 -2.32 5.81
C GLY A 117 -8.36 -1.89 4.36
N ASP A 118 -9.25 -2.60 3.68
CA ASP A 118 -9.74 -2.14 2.38
C ASP A 118 -10.45 -0.80 2.56
N TRP A 119 -10.33 0.07 1.55
CA TRP A 119 -11.05 1.33 1.54
C TRP A 119 -12.54 1.05 1.71
N PRO A 120 -13.29 1.81 2.54
CA PRO A 120 -14.69 1.52 2.77
C PRO A 120 -15.47 1.53 1.46
N LEU A 121 -15.88 0.34 1.01
CA LEU A 121 -16.69 0.15 -0.18
C LEU A 121 -18.17 0.20 0.18
N LEU A 122 -18.97 0.83 -0.67
CA LEU A 122 -20.41 0.69 -0.61
C LEU A 122 -20.78 -0.71 -1.07
N ARG A 123 -21.71 -1.36 -0.36
CA ARG A 123 -22.29 -2.62 -0.82
C ARG A 123 -23.11 -2.34 -2.08
N VAL A 124 -22.54 -2.62 -3.24
CA VAL A 124 -23.25 -2.61 -4.52
C VAL A 124 -23.82 -4.02 -4.73
N MET A 125 -25.11 -4.14 -5.05
CA MET A 125 -25.65 -5.43 -5.46
C MET A 125 -25.05 -5.78 -6.83
N LYS A 126 -24.49 -6.98 -6.94
CA LYS A 126 -23.96 -7.56 -8.18
C LYS A 126 -25.01 -7.42 -9.30
N GLY A 127 -24.61 -6.80 -10.40
CA GLY A 127 -25.52 -6.55 -11.52
C GLY A 127 -25.90 -7.84 -12.24
N ILE A 128 -27.03 -7.85 -12.94
CA ILE A 128 -27.49 -8.96 -13.80
C ILE A 128 -26.45 -9.42 -14.84
N PHE A 129 -25.53 -8.55 -15.27
CA PHE A 129 -24.44 -8.89 -16.17
C PHE A 129 -23.24 -9.54 -15.47
N GLU A 130 -23.08 -9.30 -14.18
CA GLU A 130 -21.93 -9.76 -13.41
C GLU A 130 -22.12 -11.21 -12.91
N GLY A 131 -23.37 -11.67 -12.78
CA GLY A 131 -23.69 -13.09 -12.53
C GLY A 131 -23.72 -13.97 -13.80
N GLY A 132 -23.78 -13.35 -14.99
CA GLY A 132 -23.78 -14.09 -16.26
C GLY A 132 -22.40 -14.66 -16.62
N LEU A 133 -21.33 -13.99 -16.20
CA LEU A 133 -19.95 -14.43 -16.46
C LEU A 133 -19.51 -15.55 -15.49
N GLU A 134 -20.00 -15.54 -14.25
CA GLU A 134 -19.83 -16.68 -13.32
C GLU A 134 -20.62 -17.92 -13.76
N GLY A 135 -21.76 -17.72 -14.44
CA GLY A 135 -22.56 -18.80 -15.02
C GLY A 135 -22.00 -19.38 -16.33
N ALA A 136 -21.21 -18.61 -17.08
CA ALA A 136 -20.53 -19.09 -18.28
C ALA A 136 -19.38 -20.06 -17.95
N ASN A 137 -18.90 -20.06 -16.70
CA ASN A 137 -17.84 -20.96 -16.24
C ASN A 137 -18.37 -22.35 -15.80
N ARG A 138 -19.65 -22.63 -15.99
CA ARG A 138 -20.21 -23.99 -15.87
C ARG A 138 -20.66 -24.45 -17.26
N GLY A 139 -19.78 -25.23 -17.88
CA GLY A 139 -19.88 -25.76 -19.25
C GLY A 139 -21.31 -26.05 -19.69
N GLY A 140 -21.74 -25.28 -20.69
CA GLY A 140 -22.87 -25.65 -21.53
C GLY A 140 -22.35 -26.60 -22.60
N ASP A 141 -22.63 -27.88 -22.42
CA ASP A 141 -22.62 -28.87 -23.49
C ASP A 141 -23.63 -28.43 -24.55
N VAL A 142 -23.12 -28.01 -25.71
CA VAL A 142 -23.90 -27.79 -26.92
C VAL A 142 -23.35 -28.76 -27.96
N ASP A 143 -23.83 -30.00 -27.90
CA ASP A 143 -23.82 -30.87 -29.07
C ASP A 143 -24.76 -30.25 -30.12
N GLU A 144 -24.19 -29.59 -31.14
CA GLU A 144 -24.36 -29.98 -32.56
C GLU A 144 -23.71 -28.97 -33.53
N GLU A 145 -22.85 -29.55 -34.37
CA GLU A 145 -22.40 -29.17 -35.73
C GLU A 145 -21.22 -28.18 -35.94
N GLU A 146 -20.30 -28.66 -36.79
CA GLU A 146 -19.05 -28.08 -37.27
C GLU A 146 -19.23 -26.69 -37.92
N ASP A 147 -18.40 -25.72 -37.52
CA ASP A 147 -17.83 -24.77 -38.46
C ASP A 147 -16.54 -24.14 -37.89
N ALA A 148 -15.60 -23.92 -38.79
CA ALA A 148 -14.19 -23.65 -38.54
C ALA A 148 -13.84 -22.23 -38.04
N GLU A 149 -12.60 -22.12 -37.54
CA GLU A 149 -11.76 -20.92 -37.35
C GLU A 149 -12.09 -19.95 -36.20
N GLY A 150 -11.29 -20.05 -35.13
CA GLY A 150 -11.12 -18.99 -34.15
C GLY A 150 -10.37 -19.41 -32.88
N GLU A 151 -9.06 -19.70 -32.99
CA GLU A 151 -8.15 -19.82 -31.83
C GLU A 151 -8.02 -18.47 -31.10
N TRP A 152 -8.97 -18.18 -30.21
CA TRP A 152 -8.86 -17.17 -29.15
C TRP A 152 -9.30 -17.75 -27.79
N GLY A 153 -9.01 -19.05 -27.60
CA GLY A 153 -9.37 -19.83 -26.42
C GLY A 153 -8.27 -19.93 -25.37
N GLU A 154 -7.33 -18.96 -25.29
CA GLU A 154 -6.58 -18.79 -24.04
C GLU A 154 -7.54 -18.17 -23.02
N GLU A 155 -8.16 -19.06 -22.25
CA GLU A 155 -8.90 -18.75 -21.03
C GLU A 155 -8.04 -17.81 -20.17
N LEU A 156 -8.40 -16.52 -20.16
CA LEU A 156 -7.92 -15.62 -19.12
C LEU A 156 -8.48 -16.17 -17.81
N VAL A 157 -7.67 -16.97 -17.13
CA VAL A 157 -7.93 -17.42 -15.76
C VAL A 157 -8.09 -16.17 -14.92
N MET A 158 -9.32 -15.73 -14.72
CA MET A 158 -9.64 -14.73 -13.72
C MET A 158 -9.45 -15.42 -12.37
N VAL A 159 -8.24 -15.26 -11.83
CA VAL A 159 -7.91 -15.73 -10.48
C VAL A 159 -8.96 -15.17 -9.53
N ASP A 160 -9.65 -16.07 -8.84
CA ASP A 160 -10.69 -15.73 -7.87
C ASP A 160 -10.12 -14.74 -6.84
N VAL A 161 -10.61 -13.51 -6.90
CA VAL A 161 -10.11 -12.39 -6.07
C VAL A 161 -10.41 -12.63 -4.59
N ASP A 162 -11.42 -13.46 -4.27
CA ASP A 162 -11.79 -13.81 -2.90
C ASP A 162 -10.88 -14.88 -2.28
N GLY A 163 -10.09 -15.59 -3.11
CA GLY A 163 -9.12 -16.62 -2.70
C GLY A 163 -7.66 -16.16 -2.64
N MET A 164 -7.36 -14.89 -2.96
CA MET A 164 -6.01 -14.34 -2.91
C MET A 164 -5.59 -14.03 -1.46
N GLU A 165 -5.10 -15.05 -0.75
CA GLU A 165 -4.46 -14.83 0.54
C GLU A 165 -3.07 -14.22 0.32
N ASN A 166 -2.82 -13.05 0.91
CA ASN A 166 -1.49 -12.46 0.97
C ASN A 166 -0.58 -13.41 1.74
N LYS A 167 0.62 -13.72 1.23
CA LYS A 167 1.61 -14.48 2.01
C LYS A 167 1.88 -13.76 3.33
N ASP A 168 2.07 -14.51 4.42
CA ASP A 168 2.61 -13.87 5.63
C ASP A 168 3.98 -13.31 5.25
N ILE A 169 4.25 -12.11 5.69
CA ILE A 169 5.54 -11.48 5.47
C ILE A 169 6.67 -12.26 6.19
N ASN A 170 6.33 -13.12 7.15
CA ASN A 170 7.22 -14.13 7.70
C ASN A 170 7.59 -15.21 6.66
N ASP A 171 6.68 -15.60 5.78
CA ASP A 171 6.98 -16.58 4.72
C ASP A 171 7.93 -15.96 3.69
N ILE A 172 7.70 -14.69 3.34
CA ILE A 172 8.61 -13.91 2.47
C ILE A 172 10.00 -13.79 3.09
N TRP A 173 10.05 -13.62 4.42
CA TRP A 173 11.29 -13.60 5.17
C TRP A 173 12.03 -14.94 5.09
N GLU A 174 11.33 -16.05 5.35
CA GLU A 174 11.93 -17.38 5.29
C GLU A 174 12.42 -17.72 3.87
N GLU A 175 11.68 -17.32 2.83
CA GLU A 175 12.11 -17.42 1.43
C GLU A 175 13.39 -16.61 1.18
N ALA A 176 13.49 -15.40 1.72
CA ALA A 176 14.70 -14.57 1.59
C ALA A 176 15.90 -15.16 2.34
N GLU A 177 15.71 -15.73 3.53
CA GLU A 177 16.79 -16.37 4.33
C GLU A 177 17.30 -17.68 3.73
N LYS A 178 16.45 -18.44 3.03
CA LYS A 178 16.84 -19.72 2.42
C LYS A 178 17.77 -19.56 1.21
N GLY A 179 17.97 -18.33 0.73
CA GLY A 179 18.82 -18.03 -0.43
C GLY A 179 18.11 -18.43 -1.72
N GLU A 180 17.96 -17.47 -2.64
CA GLU A 180 17.54 -17.78 -4.01
C GLU A 180 18.67 -18.62 -4.63
N GLU A 181 18.43 -19.92 -4.87
CA GLU A 181 19.09 -20.59 -6.00
C GLU A 181 18.77 -19.73 -7.22
N GLU A 182 19.81 -19.26 -7.91
CA GLU A 182 19.71 -18.51 -9.16
C GLU A 182 18.93 -19.36 -10.19
N ASN A 183 17.62 -19.23 -10.20
CA ASN A 183 16.81 -19.46 -11.39
C ASN A 183 16.15 -18.14 -11.72
N ASP A 184 16.89 -17.36 -12.49
CA ASP A 184 16.42 -16.22 -13.26
C ASP A 184 15.66 -16.73 -14.51
N ASP A 185 14.78 -17.71 -14.33
CA ASP A 185 13.92 -18.30 -15.36
C ASP A 185 12.47 -18.25 -14.87
N GLU A 186 11.80 -17.17 -15.24
CA GLU A 186 10.48 -17.19 -15.88
C GLU A 186 9.60 -18.42 -15.59
N GLY A 187 8.77 -18.37 -14.52
CA GLY A 187 7.96 -19.53 -14.14
C GLY A 187 6.85 -19.28 -13.12
N GLY A 188 6.06 -18.23 -13.29
CA GLY A 188 4.92 -17.89 -12.41
C GLY A 188 3.68 -18.79 -12.51
N TRP A 189 3.78 -20.00 -13.08
CA TRP A 189 2.62 -20.85 -13.39
C TRP A 189 2.79 -22.34 -13.02
N GLY A 190 3.79 -22.71 -12.22
CA GLY A 190 4.13 -24.13 -11.96
C GLY A 190 3.40 -24.84 -10.82
N VAL A 191 2.41 -24.22 -10.15
CA VAL A 191 1.80 -24.77 -8.91
C VAL A 191 0.28 -24.90 -9.02
N LEU A 192 -0.22 -25.39 -10.16
CA LEU A 192 -1.64 -25.75 -10.33
C LEU A 192 -1.87 -27.21 -10.73
N ASP A 193 -0.81 -28.00 -10.90
CA ASP A 193 -0.92 -29.31 -11.58
C ASP A 193 -1.09 -30.51 -10.63
N ASP A 194 -1.38 -30.32 -9.33
CA ASP A 194 -1.45 -31.46 -8.38
C ASP A 194 -2.56 -31.36 -7.31
N LEU A 195 -3.72 -30.76 -7.63
CA LEU A 195 -4.89 -30.81 -6.73
C LEU A 195 -6.00 -31.71 -7.31
N GLU A 196 -5.85 -33.01 -7.06
CA GLU A 196 -6.83 -34.04 -7.41
C GLU A 196 -8.11 -33.89 -6.54
N LEU A 197 -9.22 -33.47 -7.17
CA LEU A 197 -10.50 -33.22 -6.49
C LEU A 197 -11.40 -34.48 -6.47
N PRO A 198 -12.11 -34.76 -5.36
CA PRO A 198 -13.00 -35.92 -5.24
C PRO A 198 -14.33 -35.76 -6.04
N PRO A 199 -14.97 -36.87 -6.45
CA PRO A 199 -16.13 -36.87 -7.33
C PRO A 199 -17.44 -36.38 -6.66
N GLU A 200 -18.28 -35.85 -7.54
CA GLU A 200 -19.48 -35.04 -7.37
C GLU A 200 -20.57 -35.62 -6.45
N VAL A 201 -21.24 -34.74 -5.70
CA VAL A 201 -22.54 -35.05 -5.05
C VAL A 201 -23.55 -33.93 -5.33
N ASP A 202 -24.63 -34.32 -6.00
CA ASP A 202 -25.82 -33.55 -6.38
C ASP A 202 -26.44 -32.71 -5.24
N THR A 203 -26.76 -31.44 -5.51
CA THR A 203 -27.76 -30.68 -4.74
C THR A 203 -28.63 -29.77 -5.63
N PRO A 204 -29.91 -29.55 -5.28
CA PRO A 204 -30.96 -29.18 -6.23
C PRO A 204 -31.13 -27.67 -6.49
N LYS A 205 -31.67 -27.38 -7.69
CA LYS A 205 -32.11 -26.07 -8.20
C LYS A 205 -32.97 -25.28 -7.21
N ALA A 206 -32.61 -24.01 -6.97
CA ALA A 206 -33.50 -23.00 -6.41
C ALA A 206 -33.66 -21.80 -7.35
N SER A 207 -34.92 -21.34 -7.43
CA SER A 207 -35.51 -20.43 -8.41
C SER A 207 -34.98 -19.00 -8.34
N ALA A 208 -34.66 -18.44 -9.52
CA ALA A 208 -34.31 -17.04 -9.72
C ALA A 208 -35.56 -16.14 -9.67
N ASN A 209 -35.67 -15.29 -8.66
CA ASN A 209 -36.44 -14.04 -8.77
C ASN A 209 -36.00 -13.01 -7.73
N ALA A 210 -35.11 -12.09 -8.12
CA ALA A 210 -34.85 -10.87 -7.35
C ALA A 210 -34.79 -9.68 -8.31
N ARG A 211 -35.78 -8.80 -8.23
CA ARG A 211 -35.84 -7.53 -8.96
C ARG A 211 -34.68 -6.64 -8.51
N SER A 212 -33.90 -6.16 -9.47
CA SER A 212 -32.77 -5.25 -9.27
C SER A 212 -33.22 -3.95 -8.59
N SER A 213 -32.62 -3.64 -7.43
CA SER A 213 -32.74 -2.31 -6.84
C SER A 213 -31.74 -1.38 -7.55
N ALA A 214 -32.25 -0.28 -8.10
CA ALA A 214 -31.43 0.69 -8.82
C ALA A 214 -30.40 1.33 -7.87
N PHE A 215 -29.17 1.47 -8.37
CA PHE A 215 -28.07 2.14 -7.67
C PHE A 215 -28.48 3.57 -7.25
N VAL A 216 -28.43 3.85 -5.94
CA VAL A 216 -28.64 5.17 -5.37
C VAL A 216 -27.29 5.68 -4.89
N THR A 217 -26.77 6.72 -5.51
CA THR A 217 -25.57 7.42 -5.02
C THR A 217 -25.84 7.97 -3.62
N PRO A 218 -24.90 7.88 -2.67
CA PRO A 218 -25.05 8.57 -1.39
C PRO A 218 -25.26 10.06 -1.62
N ASN A 219 -26.18 10.66 -0.87
CA ASN A 219 -26.44 12.09 -0.95
C ASN A 219 -25.13 12.84 -0.70
N GLN A 220 -24.76 13.73 -1.62
CA GLN A 220 -23.58 14.59 -1.45
C GLN A 220 -23.67 15.28 -0.09
N GLY A 221 -22.65 15.06 0.75
CA GLY A 221 -22.57 15.73 2.05
C GLY A 221 -22.55 17.24 1.89
N MET A 222 -23.04 17.97 2.91
CA MET A 222 -22.98 19.44 2.87
C MET A 222 -21.52 19.90 2.78
N PRO A 223 -21.19 20.87 1.90
CA PRO A 223 -19.83 21.40 1.80
C PRO A 223 -19.40 22.02 3.14
N VAL A 224 -18.11 21.90 3.47
CA VAL A 224 -17.54 22.36 4.75
C VAL A 224 -17.84 23.84 5.01
N SER A 225 -17.83 24.68 3.97
CA SER A 225 -18.21 26.09 4.07
C SER A 225 -19.64 26.28 4.59
N GLN A 226 -20.61 25.48 4.13
CA GLN A 226 -21.98 25.51 4.64
C GLN A 226 -22.08 25.00 6.07
N ILE A 227 -21.30 23.97 6.44
CA ILE A 227 -21.25 23.47 7.81
C ILE A 227 -20.74 24.57 8.75
N TRP A 228 -19.71 25.33 8.35
CA TRP A 228 -19.19 26.44 9.13
C TRP A 228 -20.20 27.57 9.27
N ILE A 229 -20.91 27.90 8.19
CA ILE A 229 -21.98 28.90 8.21
C ILE A 229 -23.11 28.49 9.16
N GLN A 230 -23.47 27.21 9.22
CA GLN A 230 -24.56 26.71 10.08
C GLN A 230 -24.15 26.55 11.55
N LYS A 231 -22.90 26.15 11.82
CA LYS A 231 -22.43 25.84 13.18
C LYS A 231 -21.81 27.03 13.91
N SER A 232 -21.29 28.02 13.18
CA SER A 232 -20.62 29.17 13.77
C SER A 232 -21.51 30.41 13.84
N SER A 233 -21.44 31.11 14.96
CA SER A 233 -22.05 32.45 15.11
C SER A 233 -21.01 33.58 15.10
N LEU A 234 -19.73 33.27 14.82
CA LEU A 234 -18.65 34.25 14.80
C LEU A 234 -18.50 34.86 13.41
N ALA A 235 -18.47 36.21 13.33
CA ALA A 235 -18.37 36.92 12.07
C ALA A 235 -17.08 36.59 11.28
N ALA A 236 -15.96 36.36 11.96
CA ALA A 236 -14.69 35.98 11.32
C ALA A 236 -14.76 34.62 10.61
N GLU A 237 -15.44 33.64 11.21
CA GLU A 237 -15.60 32.30 10.63
C GLU A 237 -16.59 32.29 9.46
N GLN A 238 -17.62 33.13 9.52
CA GLN A 238 -18.57 33.35 8.41
C GLN A 238 -17.89 33.99 7.19
N ALA A 239 -16.97 34.95 7.42
CA ALA A 239 -16.16 35.55 6.36
C ALA A 239 -15.17 34.55 5.75
N ALA A 240 -14.51 33.73 6.59
CA ALA A 240 -13.62 32.66 6.12
C ALA A 240 -14.36 31.59 5.31
N ALA A 241 -15.64 31.34 5.63
CA ALA A 241 -16.52 30.46 4.85
C ALA A 241 -17.05 31.09 3.54
N GLY A 242 -16.71 32.35 3.26
CA GLY A 242 -17.12 33.08 2.05
C GLY A 242 -18.49 33.78 2.16
N SER A 243 -19.13 33.76 3.33
CA SER A 243 -20.43 34.43 3.56
C SER A 243 -20.22 35.83 4.14
N PHE A 244 -19.77 36.76 3.29
CA PHE A 244 -19.49 38.14 3.71
C PHE A 244 -20.75 38.90 4.15
N GLU A 245 -21.92 38.59 3.57
CA GLU A 245 -23.18 39.26 3.92
C GLU A 245 -23.63 38.95 5.35
N THR A 246 -23.58 37.68 5.76
CA THR A 246 -23.91 37.27 7.13
C THR A 246 -22.87 37.76 8.12
N ALA A 247 -21.59 37.72 7.77
CA ALA A 247 -20.50 38.26 8.58
C ALA A 247 -20.67 39.78 8.85
N MET A 248 -20.98 40.57 7.81
CA MET A 248 -21.21 42.00 7.96
C MET A 248 -22.46 42.30 8.79
N ARG A 249 -23.54 41.53 8.62
CA ARG A 249 -24.75 41.67 9.44
C ARG A 249 -24.48 41.35 10.92
N LEU A 250 -23.65 40.33 11.21
CA LEU A 250 -23.23 39.99 12.57
C LEU A 250 -22.35 41.09 13.19
N LEU A 251 -21.37 41.63 12.44
CA LEU A 251 -20.53 42.75 12.89
C LEU A 251 -21.35 44.00 13.15
N HIS A 252 -22.31 44.31 12.27
CA HIS A 252 -23.18 45.47 12.44
C HIS A 252 -24.08 45.36 13.66
N ARG A 253 -24.41 44.14 14.10
CA ARG A 253 -25.16 43.91 15.35
C ARG A 253 -24.29 44.01 16.61
N GLN A 254 -22.96 43.92 16.47
CA GLN A 254 -22.00 43.98 17.57
C GLN A 254 -21.43 45.39 17.81
N LEU A 255 -21.64 46.32 16.86
CA LEU A 255 -21.38 47.75 16.99
C LEU A 255 -22.62 48.48 17.52
#